data_AF-A0AAW8L0E5-F1
#
_entry.id   AF-A0AAW8L0E5-F1
#
_cell.length_a   1.000
_cell.length_b   1.000
_cell.length_c   1.000
_cell.angle_alpha   90.00
_cell.angle_beta   90.00
_cell.angle_gamma   90.00
#
_symmetry.space_group_name_H-M   'P 1'
#
loop_
_entity.id
_entity.type
_entity.pdbx_description
1 polymer ?
#
loop_
_entity_poly.entity_id
_entity_poly.type
_entity_poly.pdbx_seq_one_letter_code
_entity_poly.pdbx_strand_id
1 'polypeptide(L)' 'MTYHEYQYWQAFNILEPIGMQRENVFQANIAKTVFDVNCPDNGFGLSDFLLFQMHQERTVEDVMDDIKARMALF' A
#
# COMPACT_ATOMS: atom_id res chain seq x y z
N MET A 1 -1.70 24.18 24.00
CA MET A 1 -1.96 23.98 22.56
C MET A 1 -2.96 25.02 22.11
N THR A 2 -2.52 25.96 21.28
CA THR A 2 -3.36 27.04 20.73
C THR A 2 -4.20 26.53 19.55
N TYR A 3 -5.25 27.27 19.20
CA TYR A 3 -6.12 26.89 18.07
C TYR A 3 -5.36 26.80 16.73
N HIS A 4 -4.38 27.68 16.51
CA HIS A 4 -3.52 27.62 15.33
C HIS A 4 -2.63 26.37 15.31
N GLU A 5 -2.03 26.00 16.45
CA GLU A 5 -1.25 24.75 16.56
C GLU A 5 -2.11 23.52 16.26
N TYR A 6 -3.36 23.48 16.71
CA TYR A 6 -4.30 22.40 16.42
C TYR A 6 -4.61 22.27 14.92
N GLN A 7 -4.82 23.39 14.21
CA GLN A 7 -5.06 23.37 12.76
C GLN A 7 -3.83 22.88 11.98
N TYR A 8 -2.62 23.30 12.38
CA TYR A 8 -1.39 22.77 11.79
C TYR A 8 -1.23 21.26 12.01
N TRP A 9 -1.56 20.76 13.19
CA TRP A 9 -1.55 19.33 13.49
C TRP A 9 -2.56 18.53 12.64
N GLN A 10 -3.76 19.06 12.41
CA GLN A 10 -4.71 18.42 11.50
C GLN A 10 -4.20 18.37 10.07
N ALA A 11 -3.61 19.45 9.56
CA ALA A 11 -3.01 19.47 8.24
C ALA A 11 -1.84 18.48 8.11
N PHE A 12 -1.01 18.38 9.16
CA PHE A 12 0.09 17.42 9.22
C PHE A 12 -0.42 15.97 9.15
N ASN A 13 -1.45 15.62 9.93
CA ASN A 13 -2.05 14.28 9.92
C ASN A 13 -2.65 13.89 8.55
N ILE A 14 -3.06 14.86 7.73
CA ILE A 14 -3.56 14.61 6.38
C ILE A 14 -2.41 14.42 5.38
N LEU A 15 -1.31 15.15 5.56
CA LEU A 15 -0.17 15.14 4.65
C LEU A 15 0.81 13.98 4.89
N GLU A 16 0.95 13.52 6.14
CA GLU A 16 1.87 12.44 6.50
C GLU A 16 1.60 11.12 5.74
N PRO A 17 0.34 10.64 5.59
CA PRO A 17 0.05 9.45 4.80
C PRO A 17 0.46 9.58 3.33
N ILE A 18 0.33 10.80 2.76
CA ILE A 18 0.76 11.09 1.39
C ILE A 18 2.29 11.05 1.30
N GLY A 19 2.99 11.58 2.31
CA GLY A 19 4.45 11.51 2.41
C GLY A 19 4.96 10.07 2.38
N MET A 20 4.40 9.21 3.23
CA MET A 20 4.78 7.79 3.29
C MET A 20 4.48 7.04 1.98
N GLN A 21 3.34 7.29 1.36
CA GLN A 21 3.02 6.68 0.06
C GLN A 21 4.00 7.10 -1.04
N ARG A 22 4.36 8.39 -1.09
CA ARG A 22 5.32 8.90 -2.08
C ARG A 22 6.71 8.31 -1.87
N GLU A 23 7.16 8.21 -0.63
CA GLU A 23 8.45 7.60 -0.30
C GLU A 23 8.49 6.11 -0.67
N ASN A 24 7.42 5.36 -0.34
CA ASN A 24 7.28 3.95 -0.69
C ASN A 24 7.34 3.72 -2.22
N VAL A 25 6.61 4.51 -3.00
CA VAL A 25 6.63 4.43 -4.48
C VAL A 25 7.99 4.84 -5.06
N PHE A 26 8.64 5.84 -4.48
CA PHE A 26 9.96 6.28 -4.91
C PHE A 26 11.01 5.17 -4.71
N GLN A 27 11.05 4.57 -3.53
CA GLN A 27 11.98 3.48 -3.22
C GLN A 27 11.71 2.26 -4.10
N ALA A 28 10.44 1.90 -4.31
CA ALA A 28 10.05 0.79 -5.19
C ALA A 28 10.51 1.00 -6.65
N ASN A 29 10.42 2.23 -7.15
CA ASN A 29 10.89 2.55 -8.51
C ASN A 29 12.41 2.39 -8.65
N ILE A 30 13.17 2.82 -7.64
CA ILE A 30 14.63 2.62 -7.65
C ILE A 30 14.96 1.13 -7.67
N ALA A 31 14.36 0.37 -6.76
CA ALA A 31 14.59 -1.07 -6.65
C ALA A 31 14.21 -1.80 -7.95
N LYS A 32 13.04 -1.50 -8.51
CA LYS A 32 12.60 -2.06 -9.79
C LYS A 32 13.56 -1.71 -10.92
N THR A 33 13.97 -0.45 -11.03
CA THR A 33 14.89 -0.01 -12.10
C THR A 33 16.21 -0.77 -12.03
N VAL A 34 16.78 -0.92 -10.83
CA VAL A 34 18.02 -1.69 -10.64
C VAL A 34 17.79 -3.15 -11.00
N PHE A 35 16.64 -3.72 -10.63
CA PHE A 35 16.34 -5.12 -10.90
C PHE A 35 16.10 -5.41 -12.38
N ASP A 36 15.36 -4.55 -13.09
CA ASP A 36 15.09 -4.66 -14.53
C ASP A 36 16.38 -4.57 -15.37
N VAL A 37 17.33 -3.72 -14.95
CA VAL A 37 18.65 -3.64 -15.60
C VAL A 37 19.45 -4.95 -15.44
N ASN A 38 19.34 -5.60 -14.28
CA ASN A 38 20.10 -6.82 -13.99
C ASN A 38 19.40 -8.11 -14.46
N CYS A 39 18.08 -8.09 -14.60
CA CYS A 39 17.25 -9.23 -15.01
C CYS A 39 16.07 -8.74 -15.88
N PRO A 40 16.28 -8.52 -17.19
CA PRO A 40 15.26 -7.89 -18.04
C PRO A 40 13.96 -8.69 -18.25
N ASP A 41 13.98 -10.02 -18.08
CA ASP A 41 12.81 -10.90 -18.26
C ASP A 41 12.25 -11.44 -16.92
N ASN A 42 12.32 -10.62 -15.87
CA ASN A 42 11.99 -11.06 -14.51
C ASN A 42 10.48 -11.22 -14.22
N GLY A 43 9.61 -10.60 -15.02
CA GLY A 43 8.14 -10.69 -14.87
C GLY A 43 7.54 -9.94 -13.69
N PHE A 44 8.33 -9.22 -12.89
CA PHE A 44 7.88 -8.52 -11.68
C PHE A 44 7.38 -7.09 -11.97
N GLY A 45 6.26 -6.74 -11.33
CA GLY A 45 5.63 -5.42 -11.37
C GLY A 45 6.25 -4.45 -10.38
N LEU A 46 5.87 -3.16 -10.47
CA LEU A 46 6.30 -2.17 -9.46
C LEU A 46 5.73 -2.48 -8.06
N SER A 47 4.53 -3.07 -8.01
CA SER A 47 3.84 -3.48 -6.79
C SER A 47 4.65 -4.46 -5.95
N ASP A 48 5.49 -5.28 -6.58
CA ASP A 48 6.29 -6.30 -5.91
C ASP A 48 7.48 -5.70 -5.15
N PHE A 49 7.82 -4.44 -5.44
CA PHE A 49 8.89 -3.68 -4.79
C PHE A 49 8.37 -2.66 -3.79
N LEU A 50 7.04 -2.55 -3.59
CA LEU A 50 6.46 -1.68 -2.56
C LEU A 50 6.63 -2.31 -1.18
N LEU A 51 7.17 -1.55 -0.23
CA LEU A 51 7.29 -1.91 1.19
C LEU A 51 5.93 -1.98 1.86
N PHE A 52 5.08 -1.01 1.56
CA PHE A 52 3.69 -0.98 2.01
C PHE A 52 2.76 -1.26 0.84
N GLN A 53 2.14 -2.42 0.84
CA GLN A 53 1.07 -2.71 -0.11
C GLN A 53 -0.17 -1.93 0.33
N MET A 54 -0.79 -1.19 -0.60
CA MET A 54 -2.13 -0.67 -0.32
C MET A 54 -3.02 -1.86 -0.01
N HIS A 55 -3.79 -1.77 1.08
CA HIS A 55 -4.75 -2.80 1.42
C HIS A 55 -5.67 -3.01 0.22
N GLN A 56 -5.58 -4.18 -0.43
CA GLN A 56 -6.54 -4.54 -1.45
C GLN A 56 -7.89 -4.69 -0.75
N GLU A 57 -8.85 -3.86 -1.13
CA GLU A 57 -10.23 -4.08 -0.72
C GLU A 57 -10.65 -5.47 -1.21
N ARG A 58 -11.07 -6.32 -0.27
CA ARG A 58 -11.56 -7.66 -0.60
C ARG A 58 -12.76 -7.53 -1.53
N THR A 59 -12.80 -8.36 -2.57
CA THR A 59 -13.97 -8.42 -3.44
C THR A 59 -15.16 -9.02 -2.69
N VAL A 60 -16.38 -8.78 -3.19
CA VAL A 60 -17.59 -9.37 -2.59
C VAL A 60 -17.51 -10.90 -2.66
N GLU A 61 -16.92 -11.42 -3.73
CA GLU A 61 -16.67 -12.84 -3.96
C GLU A 61 -15.74 -13.42 -2.88
N ASP A 62 -14.62 -12.76 -2.58
CA ASP A 62 -13.68 -13.19 -1.53
C ASP A 62 -14.33 -13.25 -0.15
N VAL A 63 -15.27 -12.34 0.12
CA VAL A 63 -16.02 -12.30 1.38
C VAL A 63 -17.06 -13.42 1.40
N MET A 64 -17.77 -13.64 0.29
CA MET A 64 -18.75 -14.72 0.17
C MET A 64 -18.13 -16.10 0.33
N ASP A 65 -16.96 -16.34 -0.25
CA ASP A 65 -16.31 -17.65 -0.16
C ASP A 65 -15.78 -17.96 1.25
N ASP A 66 -15.28 -16.94 1.97
CA ASP A 66 -14.89 -17.07 3.37
C ASP A 66 -16.10 -17.36 4.28
N ILE A 67 -17.25 -16.70 4.03
CA ILE A 67 -18.51 -17.00 4.75
C ILE A 67 -18.93 -18.46 4.50
N LYS A 68 -18.95 -18.90 3.23
CA LYS A 68 -19.32 -20.29 2.89
C LYS A 68 -18.37 -21.29 3.54
N ALA A 69 -17.06 -21.04 3.49
CA ALA A 69 -16.05 -21.90 4.09
C ALA A 69 -16.23 -22.02 5.61
N ARG A 70 -16.56 -20.91 6.29
CA ARG A 70 -16.84 -20.93 7.73
C ARG A 70 -18.14 -21.64 8.07
N MET A 71 -19.19 -21.48 7.25
CA MET A 71 -20.45 -22.19 7.46
C MET A 71 -20.34 -23.69 7.21
N ALA A 72 -19.44 -24.14 6.33
CA ALA A 72 -19.19 -25.56 6.08
C ALA A 72 -18.46 -26.28 7.24
N LEU A 73 -17.90 -25.54 8.19
CA LEU A 73 -17.25 -26.08 9.39
C LEU A 73 -18.23 -26.29 10.57
N PHE A 74 -19.50 -25.90 10.42
CA PHE A 74 -20.59 -26.12 11.38
C PHE A 74 -21.55 -27.19 10.85
#